data_AF-A0A916D2H4-F1
#
_entry.id   AF-A0A916D2H4-F1
#
_cell.length_a   1.000
_cell.length_b   1.000
_cell.length_c   1.000
_cell.angle_alpha   90.00
_cell.angle_beta   90.00
_cell.angle_gamma   90.00
#
_symmetry.space_group_name_H-M   'P 1'
#
loop_
_entity.id
_entity.type
_entity.pdbx_description
1 polymer ?
#
loop_
_entity_poly.entity_id
_entity_poly.type
_entity_poly.pdbx_seq_one_letter_code
_entity_poly.pdbx_strand_id
1 'polypeptide(L)'
;MRTGIDPTNLEFLLYEVLDVEALTRHPHFAEHGRETFDLALETAYRLSSELLWPAFREMDEHPPRLEAGRVRVHSCVRPLLRACGQGGWISADFPADHGGLQLPRTVMTAFRAILASANYSAAVFPALTAGAAHLLSSFGSQELRARYLPKMLAGEWQ
;
A
#
# COMPACT_ATOMS: atom_id res chain seq x y z
N MET A 1 6.56 -19.24 -0.33
CA MET A 1 5.12 -18.88 -0.20
C MET A 1 4.66 -18.38 -1.56
N ARG A 2 3.52 -18.80 -2.11
CA ARG A 2 3.07 -18.44 -3.48
C ARG A 2 2.46 -17.02 -3.53
N THR A 3 3.24 -16.02 -3.15
CA THR A 3 3.07 -14.66 -3.69
C THR A 3 3.79 -14.67 -5.04
N GLY A 4 3.22 -14.14 -6.11
CA GLY A 4 3.77 -14.31 -7.47
C GLY A 4 5.19 -13.78 -7.70
N ILE A 5 5.75 -13.06 -6.71
CA ILE A 5 7.10 -12.50 -6.74
C ILE A 5 8.06 -13.31 -5.86
N ASP A 6 9.14 -13.79 -6.47
CA ASP A 6 10.26 -14.45 -5.79
C ASP A 6 11.05 -13.45 -4.92
N PRO A 7 11.16 -13.67 -3.60
CA PRO A 7 11.84 -12.74 -2.69
C PRO A 7 13.31 -12.54 -3.02
N THR A 8 14.03 -13.62 -3.33
CA THR A 8 15.46 -13.57 -3.64
C THR A 8 15.73 -12.70 -4.87
N ASN A 9 14.95 -12.88 -5.93
CA ASN A 9 15.08 -12.07 -7.13
C ASN A 9 14.69 -10.60 -6.89
N LEU A 10 13.67 -10.34 -6.07
CA LEU A 10 13.30 -8.97 -5.73
C LEU A 10 14.39 -8.28 -4.89
N GLU A 11 14.97 -8.96 -3.91
CA GLU A 11 16.10 -8.47 -3.12
C GLU A 11 17.31 -8.17 -4.00
N PHE A 12 17.67 -9.08 -4.90
CA PHE A 12 18.73 -8.88 -5.88
C PHE A 12 18.48 -7.60 -6.71
N LEU A 13 17.27 -7.43 -7.25
CA LEU A 13 16.92 -6.23 -8.02
C LEU A 13 17.03 -4.95 -7.18
N LEU A 14 16.55 -4.95 -5.95
CA LEU A 14 16.53 -3.75 -5.10
C LEU A 14 17.93 -3.36 -4.61
N TYR A 15 18.71 -4.33 -4.13
CA TYR A 15 19.97 -4.06 -3.44
C TYR A 15 21.19 -4.13 -4.36
N GLU A 16 21.25 -5.12 -5.26
CA GLU A 16 22.44 -5.32 -6.10
C GLU A 16 22.34 -4.60 -7.45
N VAL A 17 21.14 -4.48 -8.02
CA VAL A 17 20.94 -3.82 -9.32
C VAL A 17 20.61 -2.33 -9.17
N LEU A 18 19.65 -1.99 -8.30
CA LEU A 18 19.16 -0.62 -8.16
C LEU A 18 19.88 0.20 -7.07
N ASP A 19 20.66 -0.45 -6.19
CA ASP A 19 21.33 0.18 -5.05
C ASP A 19 20.35 1.07 -4.25
N VAL A 20 19.22 0.50 -3.82
CA VAL A 20 18.14 1.26 -3.14
C VAL A 20 18.62 1.93 -1.84
N GLU A 21 19.67 1.39 -1.21
CA GLU A 21 20.28 1.97 -0.02
C GLU A 21 20.95 3.31 -0.28
N ALA A 22 21.46 3.56 -1.50
CA ALA A 22 22.02 4.86 -1.88
C ALA A 22 21.01 6.00 -1.80
N LEU A 23 19.69 5.72 -1.84
CA LEU A 23 18.65 6.73 -1.67
C LEU A 23 18.71 7.38 -0.29
N THR A 24 19.13 6.65 0.74
CA THR A 24 19.23 7.15 2.13
C THR A 24 20.27 8.24 2.31
N ARG A 25 21.18 8.42 1.34
CA ARG A 25 22.13 9.54 1.28
C ARG A 25 21.44 10.89 1.04
N HIS A 26 20.23 10.88 0.49
CA HIS A 26 19.44 12.08 0.31
C HIS A 26 18.74 12.47 1.63
N PRO A 27 18.76 13.74 2.07
CA PRO A 27 18.15 14.15 3.35
C PRO A 27 16.68 13.73 3.50
N HIS A 28 15.93 13.73 2.39
CA HIS A 28 14.55 13.27 2.36
C HIS A 28 14.35 11.78 2.71
N PHE A 29 15.38 10.93 2.68
CA PHE A 29 15.26 9.51 3.02
C PHE A 29 16.18 9.11 4.17
N ALA A 30 16.76 10.09 4.89
CA ALA A 30 17.80 9.86 5.89
C ALA A 30 17.33 9.12 7.15
N GLU A 31 16.02 9.05 7.39
CA GLU A 31 15.42 8.27 8.48
C GLU A 31 15.22 6.79 8.13
N HIS A 32 15.58 6.40 6.91
CA HIS A 32 15.43 5.03 6.42
C HIS A 32 16.77 4.33 6.22
N GLY A 33 16.68 3.01 6.17
CA GLY A 33 17.78 2.11 5.87
C GLY A 33 17.23 0.75 5.43
N ARG A 34 18.15 -0.17 5.16
CA ARG A 34 17.81 -1.55 4.76
C ARG A 34 16.79 -2.20 5.68
N GLU A 35 16.93 -2.05 6.99
CA GLU A 35 15.98 -2.58 7.98
C GLU A 35 14.54 -2.10 7.74
N THR A 36 14.33 -0.80 7.50
CA THR A 36 12.99 -0.26 7.23
C THR A 36 12.43 -0.71 5.88
N PHE A 37 13.30 -0.95 4.90
CA PHE A 37 12.89 -1.44 3.59
C PHE A 37 12.50 -2.91 3.66
N ASP A 38 13.30 -3.73 4.33
CA ASP A 38 13.03 -5.15 4.56
C ASP A 38 11.72 -5.32 5.33
N LEU A 39 11.49 -4.54 6.40
CA LEU A 39 10.24 -4.56 7.15
C LEU A 39 9.02 -4.26 6.28
N ALA A 40 9.13 -3.32 5.33
CA ALA A 40 8.05 -3.02 4.40
C ALA A 40 7.76 -4.22 3.48
N LEU A 41 8.80 -4.83 2.90
CA LEU A 41 8.64 -6.00 2.03
C LEU A 41 8.09 -7.21 2.79
N GLU A 42 8.59 -7.51 3.98
CA GLU A 42 8.07 -8.55 4.87
C GLU A 42 6.60 -8.33 5.19
N THR A 43 6.21 -7.08 5.49
CA THR A 43 4.81 -6.74 5.73
C THR A 43 3.96 -6.96 4.49
N ALA A 44 4.47 -6.62 3.29
CA ALA A 44 3.77 -6.88 2.03
C ALA A 44 3.54 -8.38 1.81
N TYR A 45 4.56 -9.21 2.06
CA TYR A 45 4.43 -10.67 1.97
C TYR A 45 3.42 -11.21 2.98
N ARG A 46 3.44 -10.73 4.22
CA ARG A 46 2.50 -11.12 5.27
C ARG A 46 1.06 -10.77 4.92
N LEU A 47 0.78 -9.52 4.54
CA LEU A 47 -0.55 -9.09 4.07
C LEU A 47 -1.01 -9.92 2.87
N SER A 48 -0.08 -10.25 1.98
CA SER A 48 -0.36 -11.07 0.82
C SER A 48 -0.81 -12.48 1.17
N SER A 49 -0.14 -13.15 2.11
CA SER A 49 -0.53 -14.50 2.55
C SER A 49 -1.73 -14.54 3.46
N GLU A 50 -1.86 -13.56 4.35
CA GLU A 50 -2.88 -13.60 5.40
C GLU A 50 -4.24 -13.10 4.90
N LEU A 51 -4.24 -12.09 4.01
CA LEU A 51 -5.47 -11.39 3.60
C LEU A 51 -5.77 -11.51 2.11
N LEU A 52 -4.77 -11.39 1.23
CA LEU A 52 -5.00 -11.28 -0.21
C LEU A 52 -5.18 -12.63 -0.89
N TRP A 53 -4.19 -13.53 -0.73
CA TRP A 53 -4.16 -14.83 -1.39
C TRP A 53 -5.35 -15.72 -1.00
N PRO A 54 -5.76 -15.83 0.29
CA PRO A 54 -6.92 -16.64 0.66
C PRO A 54 -8.21 -16.16 0.01
N ALA A 55 -8.34 -14.85 -0.22
CA ALA A 55 -9.51 -14.24 -0.84
C ALA A 55 -9.44 -14.19 -2.38
N PHE A 56 -8.32 -14.55 -3.01
CA PHE A 56 -8.13 -14.39 -4.45
C PHE A 56 -9.19 -15.14 -5.26
N ARG A 57 -9.34 -16.44 -5.00
CA ARG A 57 -10.31 -17.29 -5.70
C ARG A 57 -11.76 -16.94 -5.32
N GLU A 58 -12.02 -16.71 -4.03
CA GLU A 58 -13.36 -16.37 -3.55
C GLU A 58 -13.88 -15.08 -4.20
N MET A 59 -13.01 -14.06 -4.31
CA MET A 59 -13.35 -12.77 -4.90
C MET A 59 -13.59 -12.83 -6.42
N ASP A 60 -12.93 -13.75 -7.12
CA ASP A 60 -13.18 -14.01 -8.55
C ASP A 60 -14.52 -14.74 -8.77
N GLU A 61 -14.77 -15.80 -7.98
CA GLU A 61 -16.01 -16.59 -8.06
C GLU A 61 -17.24 -15.79 -7.58
N HIS A 62 -17.05 -14.79 -6.73
CA HIS A 62 -18.11 -13.93 -6.18
C HIS A 62 -17.87 -12.45 -6.53
N PRO A 63 -18.10 -12.05 -7.79
CA PRO A 63 -17.84 -10.70 -8.24
C PRO A 63 -18.74 -9.68 -7.53
N PRO A 64 -18.33 -8.40 -7.46
CA PRO A 64 -19.15 -7.33 -6.89
C PRO A 64 -20.53 -7.25 -7.52
N ARG A 65 -21.55 -6.95 -6.69
CA ARG A 65 -22.95 -6.87 -7.12
C ARG A 65 -23.54 -5.49 -6.88
N LEU A 66 -24.34 -5.00 -7.81
CA LEU A 66 -25.15 -3.80 -7.62
C LEU A 66 -26.50 -4.19 -7.00
N GLU A 67 -26.71 -3.83 -5.74
CA GLU A 67 -27.91 -4.16 -4.98
C GLU A 67 -28.50 -2.89 -4.35
N ALA A 68 -29.76 -2.58 -4.67
CA ALA A 68 -30.48 -1.41 -4.17
C ALA A 68 -29.66 -0.09 -4.29
N GLY A 69 -29.02 0.12 -5.44
CA GLY A 69 -28.20 1.31 -5.73
C GLY A 69 -26.84 1.34 -5.02
N ARG A 70 -26.41 0.25 -4.36
CA ARG A 70 -25.12 0.14 -3.68
C ARG A 70 -24.30 -0.99 -4.28
N VAL A 71 -23.02 -0.75 -4.52
CA VAL A 71 -22.08 -1.81 -4.90
C VAL A 71 -21.66 -2.57 -3.63
N ARG A 72 -21.90 -3.88 -3.62
CA ARG A 72 -21.43 -4.82 -2.61
C ARG A 72 -20.15 -5.45 -3.11
N VAL A 73 -19.03 -5.13 -2.44
CA VAL A 73 -17.72 -5.72 -2.69
C VAL A 73 -17.43 -6.84 -1.70
N HIS A 74 -16.42 -7.64 -2.02
CA HIS A 74 -15.97 -8.75 -1.20
C HIS A 74 -15.64 -8.32 0.24
N SER A 75 -15.94 -9.18 1.21
CA SER A 75 -15.77 -8.89 2.64
C SER A 75 -14.30 -8.66 3.05
N CYS A 76 -13.34 -9.22 2.30
CA CYS A 76 -11.90 -9.06 2.54
C CYS A 76 -11.39 -7.62 2.36
N VAL A 77 -12.11 -6.78 1.61
CA VAL A 77 -11.67 -5.41 1.27
C VAL A 77 -11.54 -4.54 2.53
N ARG A 78 -12.51 -4.63 3.45
CA ARG A 78 -12.52 -3.82 4.68
C ARG A 78 -11.37 -4.17 5.65
N PRO A 79 -11.10 -5.45 5.98
CA PRO A 79 -9.92 -5.83 6.76
C PRO A 79 -8.61 -5.37 6.13
N LEU A 80 -8.46 -5.52 4.81
CA LEU A 80 -7.26 -5.07 4.09
C LEU A 80 -7.05 -3.56 4.23
N LEU A 81 -8.08 -2.75 3.96
CA LEU A 81 -8.01 -1.29 4.09
C LEU A 81 -7.65 -0.86 5.50
N ARG A 82 -8.26 -1.50 6.52
CA ARG A 82 -7.93 -1.23 7.92
C ARG A 82 -6.48 -1.59 8.24
N ALA A 83 -6.00 -2.74 7.79
CA ALA A 83 -4.62 -3.16 8.00
C ALA A 83 -3.62 -2.20 7.31
N CYS A 84 -3.93 -1.77 6.08
CA CYS A 84 -3.13 -0.79 5.36
C CYS A 84 -3.15 0.58 6.06
N GLY A 85 -4.30 1.05 6.51
CA GLY A 85 -4.42 2.35 7.19
C GLY A 85 -3.74 2.37 8.56
N GLN A 86 -3.96 1.35 9.39
CA GLN A 86 -3.33 1.23 10.72
C GLN A 86 -1.81 1.08 10.64
N GLY A 87 -1.30 0.43 9.59
CA GLY A 87 0.14 0.30 9.36
C GLY A 87 0.76 1.49 8.62
N GLY A 88 0.00 2.54 8.27
CA GLY A 88 0.49 3.69 7.52
C GLY A 88 0.81 3.40 6.04
N TRP A 89 0.44 2.24 5.51
CA TRP A 89 0.77 1.78 4.16
C TRP A 89 0.03 2.53 3.04
N ILE A 90 -1.05 3.24 3.38
CA ILE A 90 -1.78 4.10 2.44
C ILE A 90 -0.97 5.37 2.11
N SER A 91 -0.27 5.95 3.10
CA SER A 91 0.55 7.15 2.96
C SER A 91 2.06 6.88 3.07
N ALA A 92 2.49 5.63 2.95
CA ALA A 92 3.87 5.27 3.24
C ALA A 92 4.93 6.05 2.44
N ASP A 93 4.67 6.39 1.17
CA ASP A 93 5.53 7.22 0.33
C ASP A 93 5.19 8.72 0.35
N PHE A 94 4.33 9.17 1.27
CA PHE A 94 4.05 10.60 1.44
C PHE A 94 5.12 11.25 2.32
N PRO A 95 5.39 12.55 2.12
CA PRO A 95 6.22 13.33 3.04
C PRO A 95 5.75 13.21 4.51
N ALA A 96 6.70 13.23 5.45
CA ALA A 96 6.40 13.09 6.88
C ALA A 96 5.48 14.21 7.41
N ASP A 97 5.67 15.44 6.93
CA ASP A 97 4.83 16.60 7.25
C ASP A 97 3.38 16.48 6.74
N HIS A 98 3.15 15.56 5.81
CA HIS A 98 1.82 15.21 5.28
C HIS A 98 1.26 13.91 5.89
N GLY A 99 1.87 13.40 6.98
CA GLY A 99 1.41 12.20 7.70
C GLY A 99 1.80 10.90 7.02
N GLY A 100 2.85 10.92 6.18
CA GLY A 100 3.43 9.73 5.58
C GLY A 100 4.62 9.18 6.35
N LEU A 101 5.15 8.05 5.86
CA LEU A 101 6.38 7.45 6.36
C LEU A 101 7.61 7.90 5.58
N GLN A 102 7.45 8.66 4.49
CA GLN A 102 8.54 9.12 3.62
C GLN A 102 9.39 8.01 2.98
N LEU A 103 8.83 6.80 2.87
CA LEU A 103 9.54 5.68 2.25
C LEU A 103 9.84 5.94 0.76
N PRO A 104 11.01 5.54 0.25
CA PRO A 104 11.33 5.70 -1.15
C PRO A 104 10.30 5.02 -2.06
N ARG A 105 9.91 5.72 -3.13
CA ARG A 105 8.92 5.23 -4.10
C ARG A 105 9.32 3.89 -4.72
N THR A 106 10.61 3.61 -4.88
CA THR A 106 11.12 2.31 -5.37
C THR A 106 10.70 1.17 -4.44
N VAL A 107 10.89 1.34 -3.12
CA VAL A 107 10.49 0.35 -2.09
C VAL A 107 8.97 0.22 -2.06
N MET A 108 8.23 1.33 -2.09
CA MET A 108 6.77 1.28 -2.10
C MET A 108 6.18 0.70 -3.39
N THR A 109 6.90 0.79 -4.50
CA THR A 109 6.52 0.11 -5.75
C THR A 109 6.66 -1.40 -5.61
N ALA A 110 7.76 -1.87 -5.01
CA ALA A 110 7.96 -3.29 -4.70
C ALA A 110 6.88 -3.81 -3.72
N PHE A 111 6.61 -3.08 -2.64
CA PHE A 111 5.51 -3.36 -1.69
C PHE A 111 4.18 -3.57 -2.43
N ARG A 112 3.79 -2.61 -3.28
CA ARG A 112 2.53 -2.66 -4.03
C ARG A 112 2.51 -3.80 -5.06
N ALA A 113 3.64 -4.10 -5.69
CA ALA A 113 3.78 -5.20 -6.63
C ALA A 113 3.56 -6.56 -5.94
N ILE A 114 4.10 -6.75 -4.72
CA ILE A 114 3.88 -7.97 -3.92
C ILE A 114 2.38 -8.15 -3.65
N LEU A 115 1.69 -7.11 -3.15
CA LEU A 115 0.24 -7.17 -2.91
C LEU A 115 -0.54 -7.48 -4.19
N ALA A 116 -0.23 -6.77 -5.28
CA ALA A 116 -0.88 -6.95 -6.58
C ALA A 116 -0.73 -8.38 -7.12
N SER A 117 0.43 -9.01 -6.89
CA SER A 117 0.70 -10.39 -7.31
C SER A 117 -0.14 -11.42 -6.57
N ALA A 118 -0.59 -11.10 -5.36
CA ALA A 118 -1.41 -11.99 -4.55
C ALA A 118 -2.90 -11.84 -4.85
N ASN A 119 -3.39 -10.59 -4.97
CA ASN A 119 -4.77 -10.30 -5.38
C ASN A 119 -4.91 -8.82 -5.79
N TYR A 120 -4.78 -8.54 -7.09
CA TYR A 120 -4.92 -7.17 -7.62
C TYR A 120 -6.30 -6.56 -7.34
N SER A 121 -7.37 -7.35 -7.45
CA SER A 121 -8.76 -6.91 -7.25
C SER A 121 -9.00 -6.36 -5.85
N ALA A 122 -8.33 -6.91 -4.82
CA ALA A 122 -8.37 -6.37 -3.47
C ALA A 122 -7.31 -5.27 -3.25
N ALA A 123 -6.08 -5.45 -3.74
CA ALA A 123 -4.96 -4.52 -3.53
C ALA A 123 -5.21 -3.12 -4.14
N VAL A 124 -6.09 -3.00 -5.13
CA VAL A 124 -6.42 -1.72 -5.77
C VAL A 124 -7.15 -0.75 -4.84
N PHE A 125 -7.90 -1.23 -3.83
CA PHE A 125 -8.66 -0.37 -2.91
C PHE A 125 -7.77 0.59 -2.07
N PRO A 126 -6.75 0.10 -1.34
CA PRO A 126 -5.81 1.00 -0.66
C PRO A 126 -4.99 1.84 -1.66
N ALA A 127 -4.67 1.31 -2.86
CA ALA A 127 -3.92 2.05 -3.87
C ALA A 127 -4.69 3.26 -4.45
N LEU A 128 -5.98 3.10 -4.76
CA LEU A 128 -6.84 4.18 -5.22
C LEU A 128 -7.03 5.25 -4.15
N THR A 129 -7.13 4.82 -2.88
CA THR A 129 -7.13 5.75 -1.75
C THR A 129 -5.85 6.57 -1.72
N ALA A 130 -4.70 5.91 -1.80
CA ALA A 130 -3.40 6.59 -1.79
C ALA A 130 -3.32 7.61 -2.93
N GLY A 131 -3.77 7.26 -4.14
CA GLY A 131 -3.82 8.20 -5.27
C GLY A 131 -4.71 9.41 -5.01
N ALA A 132 -5.93 9.21 -4.51
CA ALA A 132 -6.86 10.30 -4.19
C ALA A 132 -6.35 11.17 -3.03
N ALA A 133 -5.76 10.56 -2.01
CA ALA A 133 -5.14 11.27 -0.88
C ALA A 133 -3.93 12.08 -1.36
N HIS A 134 -3.14 11.56 -2.29
CA HIS A 134 -1.99 12.27 -2.84
C HIS A 134 -2.44 13.51 -3.63
N LEU A 135 -3.50 13.40 -4.45
CA LEU A 135 -4.10 14.55 -5.13
C LEU A 135 -4.54 15.64 -4.15
N LEU A 136 -5.26 15.27 -3.10
CA LEU A 136 -5.70 16.21 -2.06
C LEU A 136 -4.53 16.82 -1.29
N SER A 137 -3.51 16.02 -1.00
CA SER A 137 -2.28 16.45 -0.32
C SER A 137 -1.48 17.44 -1.15
N SER A 138 -1.41 17.27 -2.47
CA SER A 138 -0.71 18.20 -3.36
C SER A 138 -1.50 19.47 -3.65
N PHE A 139 -2.79 19.34 -3.96
CA PHE A 139 -3.58 20.43 -4.57
C PHE A 139 -4.79 20.88 -3.76
N GLY A 140 -5.19 20.14 -2.74
CA GLY A 140 -6.34 20.50 -1.89
C GLY A 140 -6.05 21.75 -1.05
N SER A 141 -7.10 22.52 -0.74
CA SER A 141 -7.01 23.60 0.25
C SER A 141 -6.71 23.03 1.64
N GLN A 142 -6.30 23.89 2.57
CA GLN A 142 -6.03 23.46 3.95
C GLN A 142 -7.28 22.83 4.58
N GLU A 143 -8.46 23.37 4.32
CA GLU A 143 -9.74 22.85 4.80
C GLU A 143 -10.04 21.47 4.21
N LEU A 144 -9.78 21.25 2.92
CA LEU A 144 -9.96 19.94 2.29
C LEU A 144 -8.96 18.93 2.88
N ARG A 145 -7.69 19.30 3.02
CA ARG A 145 -6.67 18.39 3.60
C ARG A 145 -7.06 17.97 5.01
N ALA A 146 -7.38 18.94 5.88
CA ALA A 146 -7.76 18.69 7.27
C ALA A 146 -9.04 17.86 7.40
N ARG A 147 -10.02 18.08 6.52
CA ARG A 147 -11.28 17.34 6.53
C ARG A 147 -11.11 15.91 6.05
N TYR A 148 -10.35 15.69 4.98
CA TYR A 148 -10.39 14.42 4.25
C TYR A 148 -9.22 13.48 4.49
N LEU A 149 -7.98 13.99 4.58
CA LEU A 149 -6.80 13.14 4.67
C LEU A 149 -6.79 12.21 5.90
N PRO A 150 -7.08 12.67 7.13
CA PRO A 150 -6.94 11.81 8.31
C PRO A 150 -7.71 10.50 8.20
N LYS A 151 -8.95 10.55 7.72
CA LYS A 151 -9.82 9.36 7.60
C LYS A 151 -9.54 8.52 6.36
N MET A 152 -9.09 9.14 5.26
CA MET A 152 -8.61 8.40 4.09
C MET A 152 -7.36 7.59 4.43
N LEU A 153 -6.38 8.20 5.08
CA LEU A 153 -5.11 7.58 5.45
C LEU A 153 -5.27 6.51 6.54
N ALA A 154 -6.23 6.69 7.45
CA ALA A 154 -6.59 5.67 8.45
C ALA A 154 -7.37 4.47 7.88
N GLY A 155 -7.79 4.51 6.61
CA GLY A 155 -8.58 3.44 5.99
C GLY A 155 -10.03 3.36 6.48
N GLU A 156 -10.63 4.50 6.90
CA GLU A 156 -11.97 4.55 7.51
C GLU A 156 -13.11 4.91 6.54
N TRP A 157 -12.78 5.43 5.36
CA TRP A 157 -13.75 6.10 4.46
C TRP A 157 -14.01 5.37 3.14
N GLN A 158 -13.46 4.17 3.00
CA GLN A 158 -13.57 3.32 1.83
C GLN A 158 -14.63 2.23 1.99
#